data_AF-A0A4U8WHF8-F1
#
_entry.id   AF-A0A4U8WHF8-F1
#
_cell.length_a   1.000
_cell.length_b   1.000
_cell.length_c   1.000
_cell.angle_alpha   90.00
_cell.angle_beta   90.00
_cell.angle_gamma   90.00
#
_symmetry.space_group_name_H-M   'P 1'
#
loop_
_entity.id
_entity.type
_entity.pdbx_description
1 polymer ?
#
loop_
_entity_poly.entity_id
_entity_poly.type
_entity_poly.pdbx_seq_one_letter_code
_entity_poly.pdbx_strand_id
1 'polypeptide(L)'
;MLYTIIKALHIIFMVSYFAGIFYLVRIFVYYKDTDTFHDEKKQILREQYTFMARRLWNIITVPAGIIMAVCGMILIFINFGLMKTPWFHLKLTFLIGLAAYHYWCWQKVKQLVKLNGNTLETANLKLRQANEIATFILFLVVFTVILKSSVIEYWWQLITGFFVLVFLIMMTVKLVNKKKKK
;
A
#
# COMPACT_ATOMS: atom_id res chain seq x y z
N MET A 1 13.56 26.91 -5.04
CA MET A 1 14.23 25.58 -5.12
C MET A 1 13.92 24.68 -3.93
N LEU A 2 13.82 25.20 -2.69
CA LEU A 2 13.49 24.38 -1.51
C LEU A 2 12.18 23.58 -1.67
N TYR A 3 11.11 24.23 -2.16
CA TYR A 3 9.82 23.56 -2.40
C TYR A 3 9.92 22.35 -3.34
N THR A 4 10.66 22.47 -4.46
CA THR A 4 10.80 21.38 -5.44
C THR A 4 11.63 20.23 -4.89
N ILE A 5 12.66 20.52 -4.09
CA ILE A 5 13.47 19.50 -3.41
C ILE A 5 12.62 18.73 -2.40
N ILE A 6 11.86 19.43 -1.55
CA ILE A 6 10.99 18.79 -0.55
C ILE A 6 9.88 17.97 -1.25
N LYS A 7 9.35 18.48 -2.38
CA LYS A 7 8.39 17.75 -3.19
C LYS A 7 8.99 16.46 -3.77
N ALA A 8 10.24 16.50 -4.26
CA ALA A 8 10.94 15.32 -4.74
C ALA A 8 11.16 14.30 -3.59
N LEU A 9 11.62 14.75 -2.42
CA LEU A 9 11.78 13.89 -1.24
C LEU A 9 10.44 13.26 -0.83
N HIS A 10 9.37 14.04 -0.77
CA HIS A 10 8.03 13.53 -0.45
C HIS A 10 7.61 12.40 -1.42
N ILE A 11 7.84 12.56 -2.72
CA ILE A 11 7.51 11.54 -3.73
C ILE A 11 8.38 10.29 -3.54
N ILE A 12 9.69 10.44 -3.33
CA ILE A 12 10.61 9.30 -3.11
C ILE A 12 10.16 8.47 -1.90
N PHE A 13 9.89 9.13 -0.77
CA PHE A 13 9.45 8.45 0.44
C PHE A 13 8.02 7.92 0.33
N MET A 14 7.15 8.57 -0.44
CA MET A 14 5.83 8.02 -0.78
C MET A 14 5.95 6.70 -1.54
N VAL A 15 6.79 6.64 -2.58
CA VAL A 15 7.02 5.39 -3.34
C VAL A 15 7.59 4.30 -2.45
N SER A 16 8.60 4.63 -1.62
CA SER A 16 9.21 3.69 -0.67
C SER A 16 8.20 3.16 0.35
N TYR A 17 7.33 4.03 0.87
CA TYR A 17 6.26 3.69 1.81
C TYR A 17 5.25 2.73 1.18
N PHE A 18 4.74 3.04 -0.01
CA PHE A 18 3.78 2.17 -0.70
C PHE A 18 4.42 0.82 -1.07
N ALA A 19 5.68 0.81 -1.51
CA ALA A 19 6.41 -0.44 -1.77
C ALA A 19 6.49 -1.31 -0.50
N GLY A 20 6.79 -0.70 0.65
CA GLY A 20 6.80 -1.39 1.95
C GLY A 20 5.44 -1.99 2.30
N ILE A 21 4.36 -1.22 2.14
CA ILE A 21 3.00 -1.69 2.39
C ILE A 21 2.61 -2.86 1.49
N PHE A 22 2.83 -2.77 0.17
CA PHE A 22 2.49 -3.85 -0.75
C PHE A 22 3.25 -5.13 -0.43
N TYR A 23 4.53 -4.99 -0.12
CA TYR A 23 5.36 -6.13 0.23
C TYR A 23 4.92 -6.77 1.56
N LEU A 24 4.51 -5.96 2.53
CA LEU A 24 4.04 -6.44 3.83
C LEU A 24 2.78 -7.32 3.71
N VAL A 25 1.79 -6.85 2.95
CA VAL A 25 0.55 -7.61 2.75
C VAL A 25 0.84 -8.95 2.07
N ARG A 26 1.79 -8.94 1.13
CA ARG A 26 2.25 -10.15 0.45
C ARG A 26 2.91 -11.14 1.40
N ILE A 27 3.71 -10.66 2.36
CA ILE A 27 4.26 -11.51 3.42
C ILE A 27 3.14 -12.16 4.24
N PHE A 28 2.05 -11.44 4.54
CA PHE A 28 0.91 -12.04 5.27
C PHE A 28 0.22 -13.14 4.47
N VAL A 29 0.04 -12.95 3.15
CA VAL A 29 -0.51 -13.99 2.27
C VAL A 29 0.40 -15.22 2.27
N TYR A 30 1.72 -15.04 2.08
CA TYR A 30 2.66 -16.15 2.09
C TYR A 30 2.77 -16.85 3.45
N TYR A 31 2.68 -16.10 4.55
CA TYR A 31 2.58 -16.69 5.89
C TYR A 31 1.33 -17.57 5.99
N LYS A 32 0.18 -17.12 5.48
CA LYS A 32 -1.05 -17.90 5.51
C LYS A 32 -1.01 -19.10 4.57
N ASP A 33 -0.31 -19.01 3.44
CA ASP A 33 -0.06 -20.14 2.54
C ASP A 33 0.78 -21.23 3.23
N THR A 34 1.53 -20.91 4.29
CA THR A 34 2.27 -21.94 5.05
C THR A 34 1.39 -22.93 5.79
N ASP A 35 0.10 -22.63 5.97
CA ASP A 35 -0.85 -23.48 6.66
C ASP A 35 -1.03 -24.85 5.98
N THR A 36 -0.72 -24.96 4.68
CA THR A 36 -0.82 -26.22 3.92
C THR A 36 0.45 -27.08 3.97
N PHE A 37 1.55 -26.61 4.57
CA PHE A 37 2.80 -27.37 4.66
C PHE A 37 2.86 -28.23 5.93
N HIS A 38 3.64 -29.31 5.88
CA HIS A 38 4.03 -30.12 7.06
C HIS A 38 4.78 -29.28 8.10
N ASP A 39 4.68 -29.68 9.38
CA ASP A 39 5.01 -28.82 10.52
C ASP A 39 6.46 -28.30 10.55
N GLU A 40 7.48 -29.09 10.17
CA GLU A 40 8.88 -28.60 10.14
C GLU A 40 9.08 -27.45 9.13
N LYS A 41 8.63 -27.64 7.89
CA LYS A 41 8.75 -26.60 6.83
C LYS A 41 7.93 -25.36 7.17
N LYS A 42 6.76 -25.57 7.77
CA LYS A 42 5.85 -24.51 8.20
C LYS A 42 6.48 -23.66 9.30
N GLN A 43 7.10 -24.25 10.31
CA GLN A 43 7.73 -23.50 11.40
C GLN A 43 8.87 -22.61 10.88
N ILE A 44 9.80 -23.16 10.09
CA ILE A 44 10.94 -22.43 9.53
C ILE A 44 10.47 -21.24 8.68
N LEU A 45 9.50 -21.45 7.78
CA LEU A 45 8.98 -20.38 6.92
C LEU A 45 8.23 -19.32 7.73
N ARG A 46 7.45 -19.71 8.75
CA ARG A 46 6.73 -18.76 9.61
C ARG A 46 7.67 -17.87 10.41
N GLU A 47 8.74 -18.43 10.97
CA GLU A 47 9.77 -17.63 11.65
C GLU A 47 10.40 -16.62 10.70
N GLN A 48 10.79 -17.07 9.50
CA GLN A 48 11.38 -16.21 8.48
C GLN A 48 10.44 -15.09 8.03
N TYR A 49 9.18 -15.40 7.74
CA TYR A 49 8.20 -14.39 7.33
C TYR A 49 7.87 -13.40 8.45
N THR A 50 7.83 -13.85 9.71
CA THR A 50 7.64 -12.97 10.86
C THR A 50 8.82 -12.01 11.02
N PHE A 51 10.04 -12.52 10.86
CA PHE A 51 11.26 -11.70 10.86
C PHE A 51 11.24 -10.66 9.73
N MET A 52 10.93 -11.08 8.51
CA MET A 52 10.85 -10.19 7.34
C MET A 52 9.78 -9.11 7.53
N ALA A 53 8.59 -9.45 8.01
CA ALA A 53 7.51 -8.49 8.25
C ALA A 53 7.91 -7.44 9.29
N ARG A 54 8.52 -7.86 10.41
CA ARG A 54 8.97 -6.95 11.46
C ARG A 54 10.07 -6.00 10.97
N ARG A 55 11.05 -6.53 10.24
CA ARG A 55 12.17 -5.76 9.70
C ARG A 55 11.69 -4.75 8.66
N LEU A 56 10.84 -5.18 7.72
CA LEU A 56 10.22 -4.32 6.72
C LEU A 56 9.40 -3.20 7.35
N TRP A 57 8.62 -3.51 8.37
CA TRP A 57 7.79 -2.52 9.07
C TRP A 57 8.66 -1.46 9.75
N ASN A 58 9.62 -1.88 10.57
CA ASN A 58 10.40 -0.97 11.40
C ASN A 58 11.50 -0.22 10.64
N ILE A 59 12.11 -0.83 9.62
CA ILE A 59 13.25 -0.24 8.91
C ILE A 59 12.81 0.57 7.69
N ILE A 60 11.78 0.11 6.96
CA ILE A 60 11.40 0.73 5.69
C ILE A 60 10.08 1.47 5.83
N THR A 61 9.02 0.77 6.22
CA THR A 61 7.64 1.29 6.11
C THR A 61 7.40 2.45 7.07
N VAL A 62 7.75 2.31 8.35
CA VAL A 62 7.53 3.36 9.35
C VAL A 62 8.44 4.58 9.10
N PRO A 63 9.76 4.44 8.90
CA PRO A 63 10.62 5.60 8.63
C PRO A 63 10.23 6.33 7.35
N ALA A 64 9.95 5.60 6.26
CA ALA A 64 9.50 6.22 5.01
C ALA A 64 8.17 6.94 5.19
N GLY A 65 7.22 6.36 5.94
CA GLY A 65 5.92 6.99 6.24
C GLY A 65 6.06 8.27 7.05
N ILE A 66 6.93 8.28 8.07
CA ILE A 66 7.20 9.47 8.88
C ILE A 66 7.83 10.57 8.02
N ILE A 67 8.87 10.26 7.25
CA ILE A 67 9.55 11.27 6.42
C ILE A 67 8.59 11.79 5.34
N MET A 68 7.82 10.91 4.69
CA MET A 68 6.79 11.31 3.74
C MET A 68 5.78 12.27 4.38
N ALA A 69 5.29 11.99 5.59
CA ALA A 69 4.32 12.81 6.30
C ALA A 69 4.92 14.18 6.68
N VAL A 70 6.15 14.21 7.21
CA VAL A 70 6.86 15.45 7.56
C VAL A 70 7.08 16.31 6.33
N CYS A 71 7.60 15.74 5.23
CA CYS A 71 7.74 16.48 3.96
C CYS A 71 6.38 16.98 3.45
N GLY A 72 5.32 16.18 3.59
CA GLY A 72 3.94 16.56 3.25
C GLY A 72 3.46 17.77 4.05
N MET A 73 3.67 17.77 5.37
CA MET A 73 3.32 18.89 6.25
C MET A 73 4.11 20.15 5.92
N ILE A 74 5.41 20.04 5.64
CA ILE A 74 6.23 21.19 5.25
C ILE A 74 5.73 21.80 3.92
N LEU A 75 5.35 20.97 2.93
CA LEU A 75 4.80 21.46 1.66
C LEU A 75 3.49 22.23 1.85
N ILE A 76 2.64 21.81 2.82
CA ILE A 76 1.40 22.50 3.16
C ILE A 76 1.71 23.84 3.84
N PHE A 77 2.69 23.86 4.75
CA PHE A 77 3.08 25.07 5.47
C PHE A 77 3.67 26.13 4.54
N ILE A 78 4.48 25.72 3.56
CA ILE A 78 5.08 26.62 2.55
C ILE A 78 4.01 27.15 1.58
N ASN A 79 2.93 26.39 1.33
CA ASN A 79 1.87 26.80 0.41
C ASN A 79 0.49 26.59 1.05
N PHE A 80 0.16 27.46 2.00
CA PHE A 80 -1.10 27.42 2.73
C PHE A 80 -2.34 27.61 1.83
N GLY A 81 -2.16 28.22 0.65
CA GLY A 81 -3.21 28.36 -0.35
C GLY A 81 -3.77 27.03 -0.87
N LEU A 82 -3.01 25.93 -0.72
CA LEU A 82 -3.47 24.57 -1.07
C LEU A 82 -4.70 24.16 -0.25
N MET A 83 -4.81 24.57 1.03
CA MET A 83 -5.97 24.23 1.86
C MET A 83 -7.27 24.85 1.37
N LYS A 84 -7.23 25.90 0.54
CA LYS A 84 -8.42 26.52 -0.03
C LYS A 84 -8.95 25.79 -1.28
N THR A 85 -8.24 24.76 -1.74
CA THR A 85 -8.59 24.06 -2.98
C THR A 85 -9.38 22.77 -2.71
N PRO A 86 -10.51 22.52 -3.40
CA PRO A 86 -11.35 21.34 -3.16
C PRO A 86 -10.60 19.99 -3.30
N TRP A 87 -9.68 19.90 -4.27
CA TRP A 87 -8.89 18.68 -4.51
C TRP A 87 -7.96 18.33 -3.32
N PHE A 88 -7.56 19.32 -2.53
CA PHE A 88 -6.73 19.11 -1.36
C PHE A 88 -7.50 18.45 -0.22
N HIS A 89 -8.78 18.83 -0.02
CA HIS A 89 -9.66 18.14 0.92
C HIS A 89 -9.88 16.67 0.51
N LEU A 90 -10.10 16.42 -0.79
CA LEU A 90 -10.21 15.06 -1.31
C LEU A 90 -8.94 14.24 -1.06
N LYS A 91 -7.75 14.84 -1.29
CA LYS A 91 -6.46 14.21 -0.96
C LYS A 91 -6.36 13.89 0.53
N LEU A 92 -6.84 14.77 1.40
CA LEU A 92 -6.80 14.56 2.85
C LEU A 92 -7.69 13.38 3.27
N THR A 93 -8.87 13.23 2.66
CA THR A 93 -9.73 12.06 2.86
C THR A 93 -9.02 10.75 2.50
N PHE A 94 -8.32 10.70 1.36
CA PHE A 94 -7.52 9.53 1.00
C PHE A 94 -6.33 9.30 1.93
N LEU A 95 -5.71 10.37 2.45
CA LEU A 95 -4.65 10.24 3.45
C LEU A 95 -5.16 9.63 4.75
N ILE A 96 -6.37 9.99 5.20
CA ILE A 96 -7.03 9.37 6.36
C ILE A 96 -7.30 7.88 6.08
N GLY A 97 -7.80 7.55 4.89
CA GLY A 97 -7.97 6.15 4.48
C GLY A 97 -6.66 5.36 4.48
N LEU A 98 -5.58 5.96 3.99
CA LEU A 98 -4.24 5.38 4.02
C LEU A 98 -3.72 5.20 5.46
N ALA A 99 -3.99 6.15 6.36
CA ALA A 99 -3.64 6.05 7.77
C ALA A 99 -4.40 4.92 8.48
N ALA A 100 -5.69 4.76 8.20
CA ALA A 100 -6.48 3.63 8.69
C ALA A 100 -5.92 2.29 8.18
N TYR A 101 -5.56 2.24 6.89
CA TYR A 101 -4.93 1.07 6.29
C TYR A 101 -3.55 0.76 6.90
N HIS A 102 -2.73 1.78 7.14
CA HIS A 102 -1.46 1.66 7.83
C HIS A 102 -1.63 1.08 9.24
N TYR A 103 -2.61 1.58 9.99
CA TYR A 103 -2.93 1.06 11.32
C TYR A 103 -3.37 -0.41 11.27
N TRP A 104 -4.19 -0.78 10.29
CA TRP A 104 -4.58 -2.18 10.09
C TRP A 104 -3.36 -3.08 9.81
N CYS A 105 -2.46 -2.66 8.92
CA CYS A 105 -1.21 -3.37 8.65
C CYS A 105 -0.36 -3.52 9.92
N TRP A 106 -0.25 -2.46 10.72
CA TRP A 106 0.49 -2.48 11.98
C TRP A 106 -0.05 -3.51 12.97
N GLN A 107 -1.37 -3.56 13.12
CA GLN A 107 -2.05 -4.54 13.98
C GLN A 107 -1.76 -5.97 13.51
N LYS A 108 -1.74 -6.20 12.19
CA LYS A 108 -1.38 -7.52 11.63
C LYS A 108 0.08 -7.88 11.84
N VAL A 109 1.02 -6.94 11.74
CA VAL A 109 2.43 -7.21 12.11
C VAL A 109 2.55 -7.60 13.58
N LYS A 110 1.89 -6.85 14.48
CA LYS A 110 1.88 -7.18 15.91
C LYS A 110 1.26 -8.53 16.19
N GLN A 111 0.14 -8.85 15.54
CA GLN A 111 -0.51 -10.16 15.65
C GLN A 111 0.43 -11.27 15.18
N LEU A 112 1.12 -11.08 14.06
CA LEU A 112 2.08 -12.05 13.51
C LEU A 112 3.22 -12.34 14.49
N VAL A 113 3.78 -11.28 15.10
CA VAL A 113 4.85 -11.42 16.09
C VAL A 113 4.36 -12.12 17.36
N LYS A 114 3.11 -11.84 17.81
CA LYS A 114 2.53 -12.49 18.99
C LYS A 114 2.20 -13.97 18.78
N LEU A 115 1.95 -14.39 17.54
CA LEU A 115 1.54 -15.76 17.23
C LEU A 115 2.67 -16.78 17.47
N ASN A 116 3.95 -16.38 17.50
CA ASN A 116 5.10 -17.30 17.72
C ASN A 116 5.02 -18.60 16.88
N GLY A 117 4.58 -18.48 15.62
CA GLY A 117 4.43 -19.64 14.73
C GLY A 117 3.05 -20.29 14.75
N ASN A 118 2.04 -19.75 15.44
CA ASN A 118 0.64 -20.18 15.38
C ASN A 118 -0.11 -19.65 14.15
N THR A 119 -1.27 -20.24 13.86
CA THR A 119 -2.08 -19.93 12.67
C THR A 119 -2.67 -18.52 12.70
N LEU A 120 -2.57 -17.79 11.59
CA LEU A 120 -3.34 -16.55 11.39
C LEU A 120 -4.82 -16.90 11.17
N GLU A 121 -5.71 -16.41 12.03
CA GLU A 121 -7.17 -16.56 11.88
C GLU A 121 -7.74 -15.80 10.68
N THR A 122 -6.96 -14.89 10.10
CA THR A 122 -7.43 -14.09 8.95
C THR A 122 -7.47 -14.96 7.70
N ALA A 123 -8.63 -15.00 7.04
CA ALA A 123 -8.81 -15.74 5.80
C ALA A 123 -7.84 -15.24 4.71
N ASN A 124 -7.24 -16.17 3.96
CA ASN A 124 -6.30 -15.86 2.87
C ASN A 124 -6.94 -14.93 1.82
N LEU A 125 -8.22 -15.17 1.50
CA LEU A 125 -9.00 -14.32 0.59
C LEU A 125 -9.05 -12.86 1.06
N LYS A 126 -9.26 -12.62 2.37
CA LYS A 126 -9.29 -11.26 2.94
C LYS A 126 -7.92 -10.58 2.87
N LEU A 127 -6.82 -11.33 3.03
CA LEU A 127 -5.46 -10.81 2.90
C LEU A 127 -5.11 -10.47 1.44
N ARG A 128 -5.58 -11.26 0.48
CA ARG A 128 -5.41 -10.97 -0.95
C ARG A 128 -6.21 -9.75 -1.38
N GLN A 129 -7.46 -9.64 -0.93
CA GLN A 129 -8.29 -8.46 -1.15
C GLN A 129 -7.68 -7.20 -0.52
N ALA A 130 -7.05 -7.31 0.67
CA ALA A 130 -6.35 -6.19 1.29
C ALA A 130 -5.24 -5.62 0.39
N ASN A 131 -4.52 -6.47 -0.34
CA ASN A 131 -3.50 -6.01 -1.28
C ASN A 131 -4.11 -5.19 -2.43
N GLU A 132 -5.27 -5.61 -2.95
CA GLU A 132 -5.99 -4.86 -3.98
C GLU A 132 -6.43 -3.49 -3.44
N ILE A 133 -6.96 -3.43 -2.22
CA ILE A 133 -7.36 -2.18 -1.55
C ILE A 133 -6.19 -1.20 -1.47
N ALA A 134 -4.98 -1.66 -1.12
CA ALA A 134 -3.80 -0.80 -1.13
C ALA A 134 -3.48 -0.24 -2.52
N THR A 135 -3.70 -1.02 -3.58
CA THR A 135 -3.50 -0.58 -4.97
C THR A 135 -4.54 0.46 -5.35
N PHE A 136 -5.81 0.24 -5.02
CA PHE A 136 -6.87 1.25 -5.22
C PHE A 136 -6.53 2.58 -4.53
N ILE A 137 -6.09 2.54 -3.27
CA ILE A 137 -5.68 3.75 -2.53
C ILE A 137 -4.52 4.47 -3.23
N LEU A 138 -3.50 3.74 -3.70
CA LEU A 138 -2.39 4.35 -4.44
C LEU A 138 -2.89 5.06 -5.70
N PHE A 139 -3.73 4.39 -6.50
CA PHE A 139 -4.30 4.97 -7.71
C PHE A 139 -5.05 6.26 -7.40
N LEU A 140 -5.98 6.22 -6.45
CA LEU A 140 -6.77 7.38 -6.05
C LEU A 140 -5.88 8.55 -5.58
N VAL A 141 -4.86 8.29 -4.77
CA VAL A 141 -3.92 9.31 -4.28
C VAL A 141 -3.12 9.93 -5.43
N VAL A 142 -2.54 9.11 -6.32
CA VAL A 142 -1.72 9.60 -7.43
C VAL A 142 -2.55 10.42 -8.42
N PHE A 143 -3.71 9.91 -8.83
CA PHE A 143 -4.59 10.62 -9.75
C PHE A 143 -5.07 11.95 -9.15
N THR A 144 -5.45 11.97 -7.88
CA THR A 144 -5.84 13.20 -7.16
C THR A 144 -4.72 14.24 -7.16
N VAL A 145 -3.46 13.82 -6.97
CA VAL A 145 -2.31 14.74 -6.93
C VAL A 145 -1.91 15.26 -8.31
N ILE A 146 -1.99 14.43 -9.35
CA ILE A 146 -1.58 14.80 -10.71
C ILE A 146 -2.63 15.69 -11.39
N LEU A 147 -3.90 15.31 -11.30
CA LEU A 147 -4.99 16.00 -12.01
C LEU A 147 -5.58 17.16 -11.22
N LYS A 148 -5.35 17.24 -9.89
CA LYS A 148 -5.79 18.34 -9.02
C LYS A 148 -7.28 18.64 -9.24
N SER A 149 -7.63 19.83 -9.74
CA SER A 149 -9.01 20.26 -10.01
C SER A 149 -9.69 19.39 -11.09
N SER A 150 -8.93 18.88 -12.07
CA SER A 150 -9.44 18.05 -13.16
C SER A 150 -9.88 16.66 -12.70
N VAL A 151 -9.50 16.20 -11.50
CA VAL A 151 -10.08 14.98 -10.91
C VAL A 151 -11.57 15.13 -10.64
N ILE A 152 -12.00 16.32 -10.21
CA ILE A 152 -13.39 16.57 -9.83
C ILE A 152 -14.26 16.68 -11.10
N GLU A 153 -13.72 17.32 -12.13
CA GLU A 153 -14.40 17.52 -13.40
C GLU A 153 -14.49 16.23 -14.24
N TYR A 154 -13.42 15.42 -14.27
CA TYR A 154 -13.32 14.21 -15.12
C TYR A 154 -13.37 12.90 -14.34
N TRP A 155 -14.00 12.89 -13.17
CA TRP A 155 -14.04 11.74 -12.26
C TRP A 155 -14.51 10.43 -12.94
N TRP A 156 -15.48 10.50 -13.84
CA TRP A 156 -15.98 9.34 -14.60
C TRP A 156 -14.92 8.74 -15.52
N GLN A 157 -14.13 9.58 -16.20
CA GLN A 157 -13.06 9.12 -17.08
C GLN A 157 -11.97 8.37 -16.30
N LEU A 158 -11.70 8.82 -15.06
CA LEU A 158 -10.73 8.16 -14.18
C LEU A 158 -11.20 6.79 -13.73
N ILE A 159 -12.48 6.66 -13.40
CA ILE A 159 -13.09 5.37 -13.08
C ILE A 159 -12.98 4.45 -14.29
N THR A 160 -13.35 4.91 -15.49
CA THR A 160 -13.25 4.08 -16.70
C THR A 160 -11.81 3.66 -17.01
N GLY A 161 -10.83 4.57 -16.92
CA GLY A 161 -9.43 4.26 -17.15
C GLY A 161 -8.86 3.27 -16.12
N PHE A 162 -9.27 3.39 -14.86
CA PHE A 162 -8.90 2.43 -13.82
C PHE A 162 -9.41 1.02 -14.15
N PHE A 163 -10.68 0.88 -14.53
CA PHE A 163 -11.26 -0.43 -14.88
C PHE A 163 -10.61 -1.03 -16.13
N VAL A 164 -10.30 -0.22 -17.15
CA VAL A 164 -9.56 -0.68 -18.33
C VAL A 164 -8.18 -1.21 -17.94
N LEU A 165 -7.47 -0.50 -17.07
CA LEU A 165 -6.14 -0.93 -16.62
C LEU A 165 -6.20 -2.25 -15.83
N VAL A 166 -7.13 -2.37 -14.88
CA VAL A 166 -7.33 -3.62 -14.12
C VAL A 166 -7.67 -4.76 -15.07
N PHE A 167 -8.53 -4.52 -16.05
CA PHE A 167 -8.87 -5.50 -17.07
C PHE A 167 -7.66 -5.94 -17.90
N LEU A 168 -6.82 -5.00 -18.34
CA LEU A 168 -5.58 -5.30 -19.07
C LEU A 168 -4.58 -6.11 -18.23
N ILE A 169 -4.39 -5.76 -16.96
CA ILE A 169 -3.54 -6.50 -16.04
C ILE A 169 -4.08 -7.92 -15.85
N MET A 170 -5.39 -8.08 -15.62
CA MET A 170 -6.03 -9.38 -15.48
C MET A 170 -5.87 -10.23 -16.75
N MET A 171 -6.07 -9.65 -17.94
CA MET A 171 -5.83 -10.34 -19.20
C MET A 171 -4.38 -10.80 -19.32
N THR A 172 -3.43 -9.94 -18.99
CA THR A 172 -1.99 -10.25 -19.03
C THR A 172 -1.65 -11.42 -18.10
N VAL A 173 -2.13 -11.39 -16.85
CA VAL A 173 -1.95 -12.48 -15.89
C VAL A 173 -2.57 -13.78 -16.40
N LYS A 174 -3.78 -13.72 -16.97
CA LYS A 174 -4.45 -14.89 -17.55
C LYS A 174 -3.67 -15.48 -18.71
N LEU A 175 -3.08 -14.64 -19.57
CA LEU A 175 -2.23 -15.07 -20.70
C LEU A 175 -0.94 -15.74 -20.22
N VAL A 176 -0.26 -15.15 -19.23
CA VAL A 176 0.97 -15.72 -18.64
C VAL A 176 0.69 -17.07 -17.98
N ASN A 177 -0.40 -17.18 -17.21
CA ASN A 177 -0.77 -18.43 -16.55
C ASN A 177 -1.27 -19.49 -17.54
N LYS A 178 -1.89 -19.10 -18.66
CA LYS A 178 -2.29 -20.02 -19.73
C LYS A 178 -1.07 -20.65 -20.42
N LYS A 179 0.03 -19.89 -20.60
CA LYS A 179 1.28 -20.39 -21.18
C LYS A 179 2.03 -21.38 -20.27
N LYS A 180 1.87 -21.29 -18.94
CA LYS A 180 2.48 -22.24 -17.99
C LYS A 180 1.76 -23.58 -17.88
N LYS A 181 0.54 -23.70 -18.42
CA LYS A 181 -0.28 -24.93 -18.40
C LYS A 181 -0.22 -25.73 -19.71
N LYS A 182 0.43 -25.20 -20.75
CA LYS A 182 0.75 -25.92 -21.99
C LYS A 182 2.20 -26.36 -21.90
#